data_AF-A0A836XE72-F1
#
_entry.id   AF-A0A836XE72-F1
#
_cell.length_a   1.000
_cell.length_b   1.000
_cell.length_c   1.000
_cell.angle_alpha   90.00
_cell.angle_beta   90.00
_cell.angle_gamma   90.00
#
_symmetry.space_group_name_H-M   'P 1'
#
loop_
_entity.id
_entity.type
_entity.pdbx_description
1 polymer ?
#
loop_
_entity_poly.entity_id
_entity_poly.type
_entity_poly.pdbx_seq_one_letter_code
_entity_poly.pdbx_strand_id
1 'polypeptide(L)'
;MPRLKGIIRDSLSGVSVPAKVHVVDSGGRFVHPANSILKVGPGDPFFYCDGEFEVHLGRGAVDIVVERGTEYTPLRHTLYATATGAVEVELELKRWIDLPEQRWYPGNTHIHYNELEGRPEERLRLEPEVNDLSVTAISILQRGQIPYASNKFPIGFMTDFSTDHRQVDCGEETRHNAHHGGYGHVMLLNLRNLVEPVSRGDLVSAFDPDYPPLCHACDDARTQGGIVIWCHNGNGMEAPVAAGLDKLDAFNLFDPCWKDLEYDIWYKLLNCGIGLPASTGSDWYVCSNNRVYVQTEDQFTYQNWLEGLQAGRTFITNGPALWLDIDGQGPGARIETRGKVSAKVEWR
;
A
#
# COMPACT_ATOMS: atom_id res chain seq x y z
N MET A 1 37.15 -10.18 -6.28
CA MET A 1 35.94 -10.84 -6.81
C MET A 1 35.35 -9.93 -7.89
N PRO A 2 34.73 -10.47 -8.95
CA PRO A 2 33.96 -9.68 -9.91
C PRO A 2 32.93 -8.83 -9.20
N ARG A 3 32.79 -7.57 -9.62
CA ARG A 3 31.80 -6.64 -9.07
C ARG A 3 30.87 -6.17 -10.17
N LEU A 4 29.58 -6.12 -9.87
CA LEU A 4 28.59 -5.47 -10.70
C LEU A 4 28.14 -4.22 -9.97
N LYS A 5 28.28 -3.07 -10.63
CA LYS A 5 27.68 -1.80 -10.22
C LYS A 5 26.51 -1.50 -11.15
N GLY A 6 25.31 -1.40 -10.60
CA GLY A 6 24.11 -0.99 -11.32
C GLY A 6 23.74 0.43 -10.97
N ILE A 7 23.39 1.24 -11.97
CA ILE A 7 22.85 2.60 -11.82
C ILE A 7 21.48 2.61 -12.48
N ILE A 8 20.44 2.94 -11.73
CA ILE A 8 19.05 2.86 -12.15
C ILE A 8 18.55 4.26 -12.45
N ARG A 9 18.11 4.51 -13.68
CA ARG A 9 17.63 5.82 -14.12
C ARG A 9 16.23 5.74 -14.70
N ASP A 10 15.44 6.77 -14.49
CA ASP A 10 14.26 6.99 -15.30
C ASP A 10 14.69 7.36 -16.74
N SER A 11 14.18 6.63 -17.71
CA SER A 11 14.58 6.74 -19.13
C SER A 11 14.24 8.10 -19.78
N LEU A 12 13.28 8.84 -19.23
CA LEU A 12 12.86 10.14 -19.78
C LEU A 12 13.66 11.29 -19.18
N SER A 13 13.76 11.34 -17.86
CA SER A 13 14.42 12.42 -17.11
C SER A 13 15.92 12.20 -16.93
N GLY A 14 16.41 10.96 -17.04
CA GLY A 14 17.80 10.59 -16.75
C GLY A 14 18.17 10.62 -15.26
N VAL A 15 17.20 10.93 -14.39
CA VAL A 15 17.41 11.02 -12.94
C VAL A 15 17.52 9.63 -12.33
N SER A 16 18.38 9.50 -11.32
CA SER A 16 18.51 8.26 -10.54
C SER A 16 17.23 8.01 -9.75
N VAL A 17 16.67 6.80 -9.82
CA VAL A 17 15.39 6.47 -9.18
C VAL A 17 15.48 5.24 -8.28
N PRO A 18 14.86 5.26 -7.08
CA PRO A 18 14.76 4.09 -6.22
C PRO A 18 13.99 2.95 -6.89
N ALA A 19 14.40 1.71 -6.64
CA ALA A 19 13.74 0.54 -7.19
C ALA A 19 14.00 -0.69 -6.32
N LYS A 20 13.23 -1.73 -6.55
CA LYS A 20 13.55 -3.07 -6.06
C LYS A 20 14.27 -3.84 -7.16
N VAL A 21 15.35 -4.53 -6.80
CA VAL A 21 16.25 -5.22 -7.73
C VAL A 21 16.37 -6.70 -7.38
N HIS A 22 16.30 -7.55 -8.39
CA HIS A 22 16.55 -8.99 -8.30
C HIS A 22 17.74 -9.33 -9.19
N VAL A 23 18.85 -9.74 -8.59
CA VAL A 23 20.06 -10.17 -9.32
C VAL A 23 20.27 -11.66 -9.09
N VAL A 24 20.42 -12.42 -10.18
CA VAL A 24 20.71 -13.86 -10.15
C VAL A 24 22.05 -14.11 -10.83
N ASP A 25 22.96 -14.76 -10.10
CA ASP A 25 24.26 -15.15 -10.65
C ASP A 25 24.17 -16.40 -11.55
N SER A 26 25.28 -16.75 -12.20
CA SER A 26 25.33 -17.90 -13.12
C SER A 26 25.05 -19.25 -12.47
N GLY A 27 25.05 -19.33 -11.14
CA GLY A 27 24.68 -20.52 -10.38
C GLY A 27 23.20 -20.57 -10.03
N GLY A 28 22.39 -19.59 -10.45
CA GLY A 28 20.98 -19.47 -10.11
C GLY A 28 20.74 -18.91 -8.70
N ARG A 29 21.75 -18.33 -8.05
CA ARG A 29 21.62 -17.79 -6.70
C ARG A 29 21.26 -16.31 -6.74
N PHE A 30 20.27 -15.92 -5.94
CA PHE A 30 19.96 -14.52 -5.66
C PHE A 30 21.12 -13.85 -4.92
N VAL A 31 21.61 -12.73 -5.46
CA VAL A 31 22.70 -11.94 -4.89
C VAL A 31 22.21 -10.53 -4.59
N HIS A 32 22.56 -10.01 -3.42
CA HIS A 32 22.19 -8.67 -2.97
C HIS A 32 23.31 -8.06 -2.12
N PRO A 33 23.33 -6.73 -1.93
CA PRO A 33 24.23 -6.09 -0.97
C PRO A 33 23.99 -6.60 0.45
N ALA A 34 25.04 -6.84 1.24
CA ALA A 34 24.92 -7.47 2.56
C ALA A 34 23.98 -6.70 3.52
N ASN A 35 23.93 -5.37 3.40
CA ASN A 35 23.15 -4.49 4.26
C ASN A 35 21.88 -3.96 3.59
N SER A 36 21.38 -4.55 2.50
CA SER A 36 20.15 -4.09 1.85
C SER A 36 18.89 -4.48 2.63
N ILE A 37 17.87 -3.62 2.63
CA ILE A 37 16.50 -4.03 2.97
C ILE A 37 16.00 -5.00 1.90
N LEU A 38 15.35 -6.09 2.31
CA LEU A 38 14.75 -7.05 1.40
C LEU A 38 13.23 -6.86 1.36
N LYS A 39 12.67 -7.11 0.17
CA LYS A 39 11.23 -7.26 -0.04
C LYS A 39 10.74 -8.40 0.85
N VAL A 40 9.63 -8.16 1.55
CA VAL A 40 8.91 -9.18 2.32
C VAL A 40 7.59 -9.45 1.60
N GLY A 41 7.32 -10.71 1.27
CA GLY A 41 6.11 -11.11 0.55
C GLY A 41 6.34 -12.27 -0.43
N PRO A 42 5.29 -12.70 -1.15
CA PRO A 42 5.38 -13.79 -2.12
C PRO A 42 6.19 -13.42 -3.37
N GLY A 43 6.52 -14.43 -4.18
CA GLY A 43 7.26 -14.29 -5.43
C GLY A 43 8.78 -14.21 -5.25
N ASP A 44 9.47 -13.73 -6.28
CA ASP A 44 10.94 -13.66 -6.24
C ASP A 44 11.44 -12.67 -5.17
N PRO A 45 12.62 -12.93 -4.58
CA PRO A 45 13.24 -12.03 -3.61
C PRO A 45 13.81 -10.80 -4.32
N PHE A 46 13.61 -9.62 -3.76
CA PHE A 46 14.23 -8.39 -4.25
C PHE A 46 14.91 -7.66 -3.09
N PHE A 47 15.97 -6.92 -3.37
CA PHE A 47 16.52 -5.94 -2.44
C PHE A 47 16.11 -4.52 -2.85
N TYR A 48 15.93 -3.64 -1.87
CA TYR A 48 15.64 -2.23 -2.12
C TYR A 48 16.94 -1.47 -2.40
N CYS A 49 16.89 -0.58 -3.37
CA CYS A 49 18.01 0.19 -3.88
C CYS A 49 17.57 1.64 -4.08
N ASP A 50 18.36 2.58 -3.59
CA ASP A 50 18.15 4.02 -3.77
C ASP A 50 18.90 4.51 -5.03
N GLY A 51 18.60 3.88 -6.17
CA GLY A 51 19.14 4.26 -7.49
C GLY A 51 20.51 3.68 -7.86
N GLU A 52 21.37 3.31 -6.90
CA GLU A 52 22.63 2.61 -7.20
C GLU A 52 22.85 1.39 -6.30
N PHE A 53 23.47 0.34 -6.84
CA PHE A 53 23.86 -0.85 -6.08
C PHE A 53 25.20 -1.43 -6.53
N GLU A 54 25.87 -2.11 -5.61
CA GLU A 54 27.07 -2.91 -5.89
C GLU A 54 26.91 -4.32 -5.32
N VAL A 55 27.13 -5.35 -6.15
CA VAL A 55 27.11 -6.76 -5.74
C VAL A 55 28.34 -7.52 -6.21
N HIS A 56 28.73 -8.52 -5.42
CA HIS A 56 29.85 -9.42 -5.75
C HIS A 56 29.32 -10.68 -6.42
N LEU A 57 29.83 -10.99 -7.61
CA LEU A 57 29.34 -12.08 -8.46
C LEU A 57 30.45 -13.06 -8.80
N GLY A 58 30.06 -14.28 -9.18
CA GLY A 58 30.96 -15.21 -9.88
C GLY A 58 31.13 -14.83 -11.35
N ARG A 59 32.08 -15.46 -12.04
CA ARG A 59 32.16 -15.39 -13.51
C ARG A 59 30.95 -16.10 -14.12
N GLY A 60 30.27 -15.47 -15.06
CA GLY A 60 29.22 -16.12 -15.85
C GLY A 60 28.09 -15.17 -16.25
N ALA A 61 27.00 -15.74 -16.77
CA ALA A 61 25.79 -14.99 -17.06
C ALA A 61 25.14 -14.46 -15.77
N VAL A 62 24.54 -13.29 -15.85
CA VAL A 62 23.87 -12.61 -14.74
C VAL A 62 22.54 -12.08 -15.25
N ASP A 63 21.46 -12.44 -14.58
CA ASP A 63 20.12 -11.92 -14.86
C ASP A 63 19.74 -10.87 -13.82
N ILE A 64 19.22 -9.74 -14.29
CA ILE A 64 18.83 -8.60 -13.48
C ILE A 64 17.38 -8.25 -13.82
N VAL A 65 16.54 -8.15 -12.79
CA VAL A 65 15.19 -7.58 -12.90
C VAL A 65 15.11 -6.35 -12.01
N VAL A 66 14.63 -5.23 -12.56
CA VAL A 66 14.42 -3.98 -11.83
C VAL A 66 12.95 -3.60 -11.93
N GLU A 67 12.32 -3.30 -10.80
CA GLU A 67 10.92 -2.91 -10.70
C GLU A 67 10.75 -1.64 -9.86
N ARG A 68 9.83 -0.76 -10.26
CA ARG A 68 9.45 0.45 -9.53
C ARG A 68 7.96 0.72 -9.71
N GLY A 69 7.16 0.57 -8.66
CA GLY A 69 5.70 0.77 -8.71
C GLY A 69 4.97 0.03 -9.85
N THR A 70 3.74 0.44 -10.15
CA THR A 70 2.94 -0.10 -11.27
C THR A 70 3.04 0.74 -12.54
N GLU A 71 3.49 1.99 -12.43
CA GLU A 71 3.58 2.95 -13.54
C GLU A 71 4.86 2.81 -14.39
N TYR A 72 5.78 1.94 -13.97
CA TYR A 72 6.98 1.59 -14.74
C TYR A 72 6.88 0.16 -15.28
N THR A 73 7.42 -0.04 -16.49
CA THR A 73 7.57 -1.38 -17.04
C THR A 73 8.76 -2.07 -16.35
N PRO A 74 8.60 -3.29 -15.81
CA PRO A 74 9.72 -4.06 -15.26
C PRO A 74 10.84 -4.21 -16.30
N LEU A 75 12.06 -3.81 -15.94
CA LEU A 75 13.24 -3.98 -16.78
C LEU A 75 13.84 -5.37 -16.53
N ARG A 76 14.11 -6.10 -17.60
CA ARG A 76 14.91 -7.34 -17.56
C ARG A 76 16.18 -7.12 -18.37
N HIS A 77 17.32 -7.40 -17.76
CA HIS A 77 18.63 -7.21 -18.38
C HIS A 77 19.52 -8.43 -18.08
N THR A 78 20.22 -8.92 -19.09
CA THR A 78 21.18 -10.02 -18.95
C THR A 78 22.54 -9.54 -19.41
N LEU A 79 23.58 -9.83 -18.61
CA LEU A 79 24.97 -9.52 -18.94
C LEU A 79 25.89 -10.68 -18.59
N TYR A 80 27.17 -10.57 -18.97
CA TYR A 80 28.19 -11.56 -18.62
C TYR A 80 29.24 -10.94 -17.71
N ALA A 81 29.34 -11.41 -16.47
CA ALA A 81 30.37 -11.01 -15.52
C ALA A 81 31.70 -11.73 -15.83
N THR A 82 32.77 -10.95 -16.00
CA THR A 82 34.13 -11.46 -16.22
C THR A 82 34.73 -12.03 -14.93
N ALA A 83 35.84 -12.78 -15.03
CA ALA A 83 36.52 -13.36 -13.86
C ALA A 83 37.18 -12.30 -12.95
N THR A 84 37.46 -11.11 -13.50
CA THR A 84 38.13 -10.00 -12.82
C THR A 84 37.58 -8.66 -13.32
N GLY A 85 37.52 -7.67 -12.44
CA GLY A 85 37.11 -6.30 -12.77
C GLY A 85 35.75 -5.92 -12.18
N ALA A 86 35.32 -4.71 -12.52
CA ALA A 86 33.97 -4.23 -12.26
C ALA A 86 33.24 -4.06 -13.59
N VAL A 87 32.00 -4.54 -13.67
CA VAL A 87 31.07 -4.23 -14.74
C VAL A 87 30.14 -3.15 -14.21
N GLU A 88 30.12 -2.00 -14.86
CA GLU A 88 29.12 -0.96 -14.60
C GLU A 88 28.04 -1.07 -15.68
N VAL A 89 26.78 -1.03 -15.26
CA VAL A 89 25.62 -1.10 -16.15
C VAL A 89 24.62 -0.01 -15.76
N GLU A 90 24.18 0.75 -16.75
CA GLU A 90 23.06 1.66 -16.62
C GLU A 90 21.75 0.90 -16.95
N LEU A 91 20.79 1.00 -16.05
CA LEU A 91 19.52 0.27 -16.05
C LEU A 91 18.39 1.29 -16.19
N GLU A 92 17.95 1.51 -17.41
CA GLU A 92 16.91 2.50 -17.75
C GLU A 92 15.50 1.94 -17.53
N LEU A 93 14.78 2.48 -16.55
CA LEU A 93 13.37 2.19 -16.29
C LEU A 93 12.47 3.11 -17.13
N LYS A 94 11.48 2.51 -17.79
CA LYS A 94 10.49 3.24 -18.59
C LYS A 94 9.19 3.43 -17.82
N ARG A 95 8.90 4.66 -17.41
CA ARG A 95 7.56 5.06 -16.99
C ARG A 95 6.63 5.04 -18.20
N TRP A 96 5.54 4.30 -18.13
CA TRP A 96 4.58 4.18 -19.23
C TRP A 96 3.35 5.09 -19.06
N ILE A 97 3.09 5.55 -17.82
CA ILE A 97 2.12 6.59 -17.51
C ILE A 97 2.59 7.42 -16.31
N ASP A 98 2.25 8.71 -16.27
CA ASP A 98 2.33 9.53 -15.07
C ASP A 98 0.91 9.90 -14.62
N LEU A 99 0.38 9.14 -13.66
CA LEU A 99 -0.94 9.39 -13.08
C LEU A 99 -0.96 10.59 -12.12
N PRO A 100 0.11 10.86 -11.33
CA PRO A 100 0.23 12.10 -10.57
C PRO A 100 0.11 13.38 -11.41
N GLU A 101 0.61 13.42 -12.65
CA GLU A 101 0.37 14.54 -13.58
C GLU A 101 -1.13 14.78 -13.87
N GLN A 102 -1.95 13.74 -13.75
CA GLN A 102 -3.41 13.77 -13.89
C GLN A 102 -4.13 13.87 -12.54
N ARG A 103 -3.39 14.19 -11.47
CA ARG A 103 -3.85 14.30 -10.07
C ARG A 103 -4.36 12.99 -9.46
N TRP A 104 -3.95 11.84 -9.99
CA TRP A 104 -4.23 10.53 -9.43
C TRP A 104 -3.00 10.03 -8.67
N TYR A 105 -3.12 9.93 -7.34
CA TYR A 105 -1.98 9.63 -6.48
C TYR A 105 -2.12 8.24 -5.86
N PRO A 106 -1.15 7.34 -6.08
CA PRO A 106 -1.19 5.98 -5.52
C PRO A 106 -0.96 6.01 -4.02
N GLY A 107 -1.68 5.16 -3.30
CA GLY A 107 -1.47 4.93 -1.89
C GLY A 107 -1.73 3.50 -1.45
N ASN A 108 -1.23 3.17 -0.27
CA ASN A 108 -1.49 1.93 0.43
C ASN A 108 -1.92 2.26 1.86
N THR A 109 -3.16 1.92 2.21
CA THR A 109 -3.82 2.39 3.44
C THR A 109 -3.67 1.47 4.64
N HIS A 110 -3.00 0.34 4.50
CA HIS A 110 -2.96 -0.69 5.54
C HIS A 110 -1.66 -1.50 5.46
N ILE A 111 -0.70 -1.16 6.33
CA ILE A 111 0.59 -1.84 6.44
C ILE A 111 0.98 -2.04 7.91
N HIS A 112 1.44 -3.26 8.23
CA HIS A 112 2.08 -3.62 9.48
C HIS A 112 3.48 -4.20 9.24
N TYR A 113 4.40 -3.92 10.15
CA TYR A 113 5.70 -4.55 10.28
C TYR A 113 5.70 -5.44 11.51
N ASN A 114 6.08 -6.71 11.32
CA ASN A 114 6.04 -7.69 12.41
C ASN A 114 7.17 -7.47 13.44
N GLU A 115 7.15 -8.24 14.51
CA GLU A 115 8.12 -8.18 15.60
C GLU A 115 9.56 -8.58 15.19
N LEU A 116 9.74 -9.18 14.02
CA LEU A 116 11.03 -9.60 13.48
C LEU A 116 11.69 -8.53 12.58
N GLU A 117 10.97 -7.46 12.24
CA GLU A 117 11.55 -6.35 11.47
C GLU A 117 12.55 -5.56 12.32
N GLY A 118 13.83 -5.71 11.98
CA GLY A 118 14.95 -5.11 12.71
C GLY A 118 15.27 -3.66 12.31
N ARG A 119 14.88 -3.22 11.11
CA ARG A 119 15.21 -1.90 10.53
C ARG A 119 13.95 -1.18 10.00
N PRO A 120 12.90 -1.00 10.83
CA PRO A 120 11.62 -0.48 10.36
C PRO A 120 11.69 0.95 9.83
N GLU A 121 12.54 1.82 10.40
CA GLU A 121 12.69 3.19 9.90
C GLU A 121 13.30 3.23 8.49
N GLU A 122 14.32 2.41 8.24
CA GLU A 122 14.95 2.36 6.92
C GLU A 122 14.01 1.74 5.89
N ARG A 123 13.25 0.69 6.28
CA ARG A 123 12.16 0.18 5.45
C ARG A 123 11.17 1.28 5.13
N LEU A 124 10.68 2.03 6.11
CA LEU A 124 9.66 3.06 5.89
C LEU A 124 10.16 4.20 4.99
N ARG A 125 11.46 4.52 5.02
CA ARG A 125 12.07 5.48 4.07
C ARG A 125 12.12 4.95 2.64
N LEU A 126 12.45 3.66 2.47
CA LEU A 126 12.65 3.07 1.14
C LEU A 126 11.37 2.53 0.50
N GLU A 127 10.42 2.03 1.28
CA GLU A 127 9.27 1.28 0.77
C GLU A 127 8.31 2.13 -0.08
N PRO A 128 7.94 3.37 0.31
CA PRO A 128 7.20 4.29 -0.57
C PRO A 128 8.01 4.65 -1.81
N GLU A 129 9.33 4.82 -1.64
CA GLU A 129 10.29 5.16 -2.70
C GLU A 129 10.33 4.11 -3.80
N VAL A 130 10.60 2.86 -3.46
CA VAL A 130 10.72 1.77 -4.44
C VAL A 130 9.38 1.34 -5.04
N ASN A 131 8.25 1.54 -4.34
CA ASN A 131 6.91 1.16 -4.83
C ASN A 131 6.16 2.31 -5.52
N ASP A 132 6.79 3.48 -5.61
CA ASP A 132 6.23 4.70 -6.21
C ASP A 132 4.85 5.05 -5.60
N LEU A 133 4.78 5.04 -4.26
CA LEU A 133 3.58 5.41 -3.50
C LEU A 133 3.66 6.88 -3.08
N SER A 134 2.58 7.62 -3.30
CA SER A 134 2.39 8.97 -2.81
C SER A 134 1.84 9.00 -1.38
N VAL A 135 1.07 8.00 -0.96
CA VAL A 135 0.59 7.86 0.42
C VAL A 135 0.89 6.47 0.97
N THR A 136 1.52 6.40 2.13
CA THR A 136 1.82 5.14 2.82
C THR A 136 1.33 5.23 4.25
N ALA A 137 0.37 4.38 4.61
CA ALA A 137 -0.13 4.28 5.98
C ALA A 137 0.37 2.99 6.62
N ILE A 138 1.30 3.13 7.57
CA ILE A 138 1.59 2.06 8.52
C ILE A 138 0.62 2.17 9.69
N SER A 139 0.49 1.11 10.49
CA SER A 139 -0.44 1.16 11.61
C SER A 139 -0.01 0.40 12.85
N ILE A 140 -0.35 1.00 13.98
CA ILE A 140 -0.28 0.38 15.30
C ILE A 140 -1.33 -0.72 15.37
N LEU A 141 -0.96 -1.87 15.93
CA LEU A 141 -1.88 -2.96 16.23
C LEU A 141 -1.54 -3.65 17.54
N GLN A 142 -2.53 -4.29 18.16
CA GLN A 142 -2.35 -5.00 19.42
C GLN A 142 -2.78 -6.47 19.32
N ARG A 143 -1.89 -7.37 19.74
CA ARG A 143 -2.16 -8.80 19.96
C ARG A 143 -1.37 -9.27 21.17
N GLY A 144 -2.02 -9.31 22.31
CA GLY A 144 -1.39 -9.52 23.61
C GLY A 144 -0.26 -8.51 23.80
N GLN A 145 0.95 -9.03 24.03
CA GLN A 145 2.16 -8.24 24.27
C GLN A 145 3.18 -8.38 23.13
N ILE A 146 2.75 -8.71 21.91
CA ILE A 146 3.66 -8.82 20.76
C ILE A 146 4.20 -7.42 20.41
N PRO A 147 5.53 -7.22 20.39
CA PRO A 147 6.13 -5.90 20.14
C PRO A 147 6.29 -5.65 18.64
N TYR A 148 5.18 -5.40 17.94
CA TYR A 148 5.19 -5.10 16.51
C TYR A 148 6.08 -3.90 16.18
N ALA A 149 6.88 -4.01 15.11
CA ALA A 149 7.82 -2.96 14.73
C ALA A 149 7.11 -1.67 14.29
N SER A 150 5.89 -1.76 13.74
CA SER A 150 5.05 -0.59 13.46
C SER A 150 4.68 0.21 14.72
N ASN A 151 4.59 -0.43 15.89
CA ASN A 151 4.21 0.24 17.13
C ASN A 151 5.34 1.11 17.72
N LYS A 152 6.52 1.12 17.08
CA LYS A 152 7.63 2.03 17.45
C LYS A 152 7.40 3.45 16.93
N PHE A 153 6.55 3.61 15.92
CA PHE A 153 6.25 4.91 15.34
C PHE A 153 5.13 5.61 16.14
N PRO A 154 5.21 6.94 16.32
CA PRO A 154 4.13 7.69 16.96
C PRO A 154 2.91 7.75 16.05
N ILE A 155 1.71 7.77 16.65
CA ILE A 155 0.46 7.93 15.92
C ILE A 155 0.40 9.27 15.17
N GLY A 156 -0.22 9.26 14.01
CA GLY A 156 -0.50 10.43 13.16
C GLY A 156 0.52 10.67 12.06
N PHE A 157 0.41 11.85 11.46
CA PHE A 157 1.20 12.25 10.30
C PHE A 157 2.70 12.34 10.61
N MET A 158 3.53 11.66 9.82
CA MET A 158 4.96 11.51 10.08
C MET A 158 5.79 12.45 9.19
N THR A 159 6.06 13.65 9.69
CA THR A 159 6.87 14.66 8.98
C THR A 159 8.26 14.14 8.61
N ASP A 160 8.93 13.39 9.49
CA ASP A 160 10.30 12.88 9.26
C ASP A 160 10.40 11.83 8.14
N PHE A 161 9.26 11.28 7.70
CA PHE A 161 9.16 10.30 6.61
C PHE A 161 8.40 10.86 5.40
N SER A 162 7.95 12.12 5.47
CA SER A 162 7.14 12.75 4.43
C SER A 162 7.94 13.79 3.65
N THR A 163 7.54 14.01 2.40
CA THR A 163 8.05 15.02 1.46
C THR A 163 6.87 15.65 0.73
N ASP A 164 7.11 16.64 -0.13
CA ASP A 164 6.04 17.28 -0.92
C ASP A 164 5.31 16.29 -1.85
N HIS A 165 5.95 15.19 -2.23
CA HIS A 165 5.40 14.20 -3.16
C HIS A 165 4.99 12.88 -2.50
N ARG A 166 5.30 12.71 -1.20
CA ARG A 166 5.08 11.46 -0.45
C ARG A 166 4.67 11.76 0.97
N GLN A 167 3.53 11.23 1.37
CA GLN A 167 2.95 11.46 2.69
C GLN A 167 2.90 10.14 3.43
N VAL A 168 3.36 10.15 4.67
CA VAL A 168 3.43 8.95 5.50
C VAL A 168 2.66 9.20 6.78
N ASP A 169 1.73 8.30 7.09
CA ASP A 169 0.87 8.37 8.29
C ASP A 169 1.03 7.10 9.13
N CYS A 170 1.03 7.25 10.44
CA CYS A 170 0.90 6.13 11.36
C CYS A 170 -0.53 6.08 11.90
N GLY A 171 -1.34 5.21 11.34
CA GLY A 171 -2.69 4.96 11.81
C GLY A 171 -2.74 3.88 12.89
N GLU A 172 -3.95 3.34 13.07
CA GLU A 172 -4.24 2.26 14.00
C GLU A 172 -5.17 1.24 13.31
N GLU A 173 -4.86 -0.04 13.40
CA GLU A 173 -5.85 -1.08 13.13
C GLU A 173 -6.54 -1.42 14.46
N THR A 174 -7.78 -0.95 14.63
CA THR A 174 -8.61 -1.29 15.79
C THR A 174 -9.35 -2.60 15.53
N ARG A 175 -9.26 -3.54 16.48
CA ARG A 175 -9.54 -4.95 16.17
C ARG A 175 -10.33 -5.68 17.24
N HIS A 176 -11.11 -6.65 16.79
CA HIS A 176 -11.69 -7.68 17.64
C HIS A 176 -11.81 -8.99 16.87
N ASN A 177 -11.31 -10.08 17.46
CA ASN A 177 -11.47 -11.43 16.93
C ASN A 177 -12.32 -12.27 17.90
N ALA A 178 -13.21 -13.10 17.35
CA ALA A 178 -13.82 -14.21 18.08
C ALA A 178 -14.00 -15.40 17.13
N HIS A 179 -14.50 -16.53 17.64
CA HIS A 179 -14.92 -17.65 16.78
C HIS A 179 -15.92 -17.14 15.74
N HIS A 180 -15.61 -17.32 14.44
CA HIS A 180 -16.31 -16.74 13.29
C HIS A 180 -16.07 -15.24 12.99
N GLY A 181 -14.86 -14.73 13.24
CA GLY A 181 -14.41 -13.43 12.70
C GLY A 181 -14.70 -12.21 13.59
N GLY A 182 -15.37 -12.38 14.73
CA GLY A 182 -15.62 -11.32 15.71
C GLY A 182 -16.35 -10.11 15.13
N TYR A 183 -16.21 -8.94 15.78
CA TYR A 183 -16.75 -7.69 15.26
C TYR A 183 -16.06 -7.26 13.95
N GLY A 184 -14.78 -7.58 13.77
CA GLY A 184 -14.00 -7.25 12.57
C GLY A 184 -12.79 -6.39 12.90
N HIS A 185 -12.24 -5.74 11.87
CA HIS A 185 -11.13 -4.80 12.02
C HIS A 185 -11.40 -3.52 11.23
N VAL A 186 -10.92 -2.41 11.76
CA VAL A 186 -11.07 -1.08 11.15
C VAL A 186 -9.73 -0.36 11.18
N MET A 187 -9.33 0.16 10.03
CA MET A 187 -8.18 1.05 9.88
C MET A 187 -8.61 2.48 10.18
N LEU A 188 -7.90 3.13 11.10
CA LEU A 188 -8.11 4.51 11.51
C LEU A 188 -6.88 5.33 11.10
N LEU A 189 -7.05 6.29 10.19
CA LEU A 189 -5.98 7.14 9.69
C LEU A 189 -6.22 8.61 10.04
N ASN A 190 -5.20 9.47 9.88
CA ASN A 190 -5.26 10.90 10.21
C ASN A 190 -5.62 11.14 11.69
N LEU A 191 -5.12 10.26 12.56
CA LEU A 191 -5.32 10.36 14.00
C LEU A 191 -4.37 11.40 14.60
N ARG A 192 -4.85 12.09 15.63
CA ARG A 192 -4.04 12.98 16.50
C ARG A 192 -3.65 12.28 17.80
N ASN A 193 -4.51 11.39 18.28
CA ASN A 193 -4.34 10.57 19.46
C ASN A 193 -4.80 9.14 19.13
N LEU A 194 -4.13 8.17 19.73
CA LEU A 194 -4.51 6.75 19.69
C LEU A 194 -5.96 6.59 20.19
N VAL A 195 -6.73 5.71 19.55
CA VAL A 195 -8.08 5.37 19.99
C VAL A 195 -8.00 4.16 20.91
N GLU A 196 -8.48 4.29 22.14
CA GLU A 196 -8.39 3.23 23.14
C GLU A 196 -9.75 2.57 23.40
N PRO A 197 -9.79 1.24 23.64
CA PRO A 197 -8.66 0.33 23.49
C PRO A 197 -8.22 0.18 22.02
N VAL A 198 -6.99 -0.30 21.74
CA VAL A 198 -6.56 -0.63 20.36
C VAL A 198 -7.15 -1.96 19.88
N SER A 199 -7.29 -2.92 20.77
CA SER A 199 -7.96 -4.21 20.47
C SER A 199 -8.90 -4.61 21.60
N ARG A 200 -9.83 -5.52 21.33
CA ARG A 200 -10.80 -6.02 22.32
C ARG A 200 -10.75 -7.54 22.45
N GLY A 201 -11.31 -8.03 23.55
CA GLY A 201 -11.49 -9.45 23.78
C GLY A 201 -10.17 -10.23 23.82
N ASP A 202 -10.22 -11.44 23.26
CA ASP A 202 -9.12 -12.40 23.23
C ASP A 202 -7.83 -11.88 22.55
N LEU A 203 -7.92 -10.80 21.76
CA LEU A 203 -6.73 -10.15 21.21
C LEU A 203 -5.90 -9.41 22.25
N VAL A 204 -6.49 -9.02 23.38
CA VAL A 204 -5.77 -8.35 24.48
C VAL A 204 -5.39 -9.38 25.54
N SER A 205 -6.39 -10.06 26.11
CA SER A 205 -6.21 -11.18 27.03
C SER A 205 -7.50 -12.01 27.15
N ALA A 206 -7.42 -13.19 27.77
CA ALA A 206 -8.58 -14.05 28.02
C ALA A 206 -9.63 -13.46 29.00
N PHE A 207 -9.36 -12.29 29.60
CA PHE A 207 -10.23 -11.63 30.57
C PHE A 207 -10.70 -10.25 30.11
N ASP A 208 -10.17 -9.75 28.99
CA ASP A 208 -10.60 -8.46 28.44
C ASP A 208 -11.97 -8.60 27.79
N PRO A 209 -12.86 -7.59 27.94
CA PRO A 209 -14.18 -7.66 27.38
C PRO A 209 -14.18 -7.45 25.87
N ASP A 210 -15.20 -8.00 25.22
CA ASP A 210 -15.57 -7.68 23.83
C ASP A 210 -16.30 -6.32 23.79
N TYR A 211 -15.73 -5.29 24.41
CA TYR A 211 -16.31 -3.95 24.58
C TYR A 211 -15.20 -2.88 24.71
N PRO A 212 -15.39 -1.65 24.18
CA PRO A 212 -16.53 -1.20 23.40
C PRO A 212 -16.55 -1.78 21.97
N PRO A 213 -17.72 -1.79 21.29
CA PRO A 213 -17.86 -2.12 19.86
C PRO A 213 -16.89 -1.33 18.98
N LEU A 214 -16.54 -1.85 17.80
CA LEU A 214 -15.64 -1.15 16.86
C LEU A 214 -16.30 0.13 16.31
N CYS A 215 -17.62 0.13 16.18
CA CYS A 215 -18.40 1.33 15.85
C CYS A 215 -18.15 2.50 16.81
N HIS A 216 -17.75 2.25 18.07
CA HIS A 216 -17.38 3.31 19.01
C HIS A 216 -16.02 3.92 18.66
N ALA A 217 -15.04 3.08 18.33
CA ALA A 217 -13.73 3.53 17.87
C ALA A 217 -13.83 4.36 16.58
N CYS A 218 -14.79 4.04 15.70
CA CYS A 218 -15.10 4.85 14.53
C CYS A 218 -15.53 6.30 14.91
N ASP A 219 -16.35 6.46 15.96
CA ASP A 219 -16.78 7.79 16.43
C ASP A 219 -15.62 8.56 17.06
N ASP A 220 -14.79 7.88 17.84
CA ASP A 220 -13.62 8.49 18.50
C ASP A 220 -12.59 8.97 17.48
N ALA A 221 -12.35 8.19 16.42
CA ALA A 221 -11.51 8.60 15.30
C ALA A 221 -12.08 9.85 14.61
N ARG A 222 -13.37 9.85 14.29
CA ARG A 222 -14.02 10.98 13.60
C ARG A 222 -14.07 12.25 14.45
N THR A 223 -14.21 12.12 15.77
CA THR A 223 -14.22 13.27 16.71
C THR A 223 -12.92 14.08 16.66
N GLN A 224 -11.80 13.44 16.29
CA GLN A 224 -10.50 14.11 16.11
C GLN A 224 -10.15 14.42 14.66
N GLY A 225 -11.07 14.19 13.71
CA GLY A 225 -10.86 14.41 12.28
C GLY A 225 -10.19 13.24 11.55
N GLY A 226 -10.12 12.07 12.18
CA GLY A 226 -9.65 10.84 11.56
C GLY A 226 -10.64 10.29 10.54
N ILE A 227 -10.13 9.46 9.64
CA ILE A 227 -10.93 8.71 8.68
C ILE A 227 -11.00 7.24 9.06
N VAL A 228 -12.09 6.58 8.67
CA VAL A 228 -12.42 5.22 9.07
C VAL A 228 -12.54 4.33 7.83
N ILE A 229 -11.66 3.34 7.72
CA ILE A 229 -11.62 2.40 6.59
C ILE A 229 -11.91 1.00 7.12
N TRP A 230 -12.95 0.33 6.63
CA TRP A 230 -13.19 -1.06 7.01
C TRP A 230 -12.21 -2.00 6.30
N CYS A 231 -11.63 -2.97 7.01
CA CYS A 231 -10.56 -3.82 6.48
C CYS A 231 -11.08 -5.15 5.89
N HIS A 232 -10.18 -5.92 5.28
CA HIS A 232 -10.36 -7.35 4.99
C HIS A 232 -11.63 -7.72 4.21
N ASN A 233 -11.98 -6.94 3.19
CA ASN A 233 -13.12 -7.19 2.30
C ASN A 233 -14.49 -7.23 3.00
N GLY A 234 -14.61 -6.58 4.16
CA GLY A 234 -15.87 -6.54 4.91
C GLY A 234 -16.02 -7.63 5.95
N ASN A 235 -14.98 -8.42 6.20
CA ASN A 235 -15.03 -9.45 7.23
C ASN A 235 -15.27 -8.82 8.61
N GLY A 236 -16.15 -9.46 9.40
CA GLY A 236 -16.55 -9.03 10.72
C GLY A 236 -18.04 -8.69 10.81
N MET A 237 -18.64 -8.95 11.98
CA MET A 237 -20.08 -8.76 12.20
C MET A 237 -20.51 -7.29 12.14
N GLU A 238 -19.63 -6.35 12.47
CA GLU A 238 -19.97 -4.93 12.55
C GLU A 238 -19.84 -4.18 11.22
N ALA A 239 -19.31 -4.80 10.15
CA ALA A 239 -19.15 -4.15 8.85
C ALA A 239 -20.47 -3.53 8.31
N PRO A 240 -21.60 -4.28 8.21
CA PRO A 240 -22.85 -3.69 7.76
C PRO A 240 -23.47 -2.71 8.77
N VAL A 241 -23.15 -2.85 10.06
CA VAL A 241 -23.64 -1.94 11.12
C VAL A 241 -22.95 -0.59 11.00
N ALA A 242 -21.62 -0.58 10.93
CA ALA A 242 -20.82 0.64 10.75
C ALA A 242 -21.18 1.34 9.44
N ALA A 243 -21.34 0.58 8.36
CA ALA A 243 -21.78 1.09 7.06
C ALA A 243 -23.19 1.72 7.11
N GLY A 244 -24.16 1.03 7.72
CA GLY A 244 -25.54 1.52 7.84
C GLY A 244 -25.70 2.72 8.78
N LEU A 245 -24.76 2.92 9.70
CA LEU A 245 -24.69 4.08 10.61
C LEU A 245 -23.85 5.23 10.05
N ASP A 246 -23.38 5.16 8.81
CA ASP A 246 -22.56 6.20 8.16
C ASP A 246 -21.25 6.50 8.92
N LYS A 247 -20.64 5.45 9.48
CA LYS A 247 -19.40 5.53 10.26
C LYS A 247 -18.14 5.30 9.44
N LEU A 248 -18.28 4.85 8.18
CA LEU A 248 -17.18 4.45 7.33
C LEU A 248 -16.95 5.47 6.22
N ASP A 249 -15.69 5.82 6.00
CA ASP A 249 -15.23 6.70 4.93
C ASP A 249 -14.78 5.93 3.69
N ALA A 250 -14.27 4.69 3.86
CA ALA A 250 -13.88 3.81 2.76
C ALA A 250 -13.89 2.33 3.17
N PHE A 251 -13.60 1.46 2.20
CA PHE A 251 -13.65 0.01 2.37
C PHE A 251 -12.49 -0.66 1.64
N ASN A 252 -11.64 -1.43 2.34
CA ASN A 252 -10.60 -2.22 1.72
C ASN A 252 -11.21 -3.42 0.99
N LEU A 253 -11.09 -3.45 -0.35
CA LEU A 253 -11.65 -4.50 -1.21
C LEU A 253 -10.61 -5.51 -1.72
N PHE A 254 -9.35 -5.31 -1.33
CA PHE A 254 -8.28 -6.20 -1.73
C PHE A 254 -7.22 -6.31 -0.64
N ASP A 255 -7.60 -7.02 0.42
CA ASP A 255 -6.87 -7.05 1.69
C ASP A 255 -7.12 -8.39 2.43
N PRO A 256 -6.09 -9.17 2.83
CA PRO A 256 -4.65 -9.01 2.59
C PRO A 256 -4.16 -9.64 1.28
N CYS A 257 -2.87 -9.47 0.95
CA CYS A 257 -2.28 -9.89 -0.34
C CYS A 257 -2.39 -11.40 -0.69
N TRP A 258 -2.68 -12.27 0.28
CA TRP A 258 -2.86 -13.72 0.07
C TRP A 258 -4.32 -14.16 0.03
N LYS A 259 -5.29 -13.25 0.17
CA LYS A 259 -6.70 -13.58 -0.02
C LYS A 259 -7.12 -13.37 -1.47
N ASP A 260 -8.05 -14.21 -1.89
CA ASP A 260 -8.77 -14.00 -3.16
C ASP A 260 -9.58 -12.71 -3.11
N LEU A 261 -9.77 -12.11 -4.29
CA LEU A 261 -10.63 -10.94 -4.45
C LEU A 261 -12.07 -11.32 -4.10
N GLU A 262 -12.64 -10.62 -3.12
CA GLU A 262 -14.01 -10.82 -2.69
C GLU A 262 -14.71 -9.47 -2.55
N TYR A 263 -15.78 -9.27 -3.30
CA TYR A 263 -16.53 -8.01 -3.35
C TYR A 263 -17.98 -8.18 -2.90
N ASP A 264 -18.36 -9.37 -2.43
CA ASP A 264 -19.75 -9.73 -2.16
C ASP A 264 -20.41 -8.83 -1.13
N ILE A 265 -19.71 -8.55 -0.02
CA ILE A 265 -20.22 -7.67 1.04
C ILE A 265 -20.35 -6.24 0.50
N TRP A 266 -19.35 -5.75 -0.21
CA TRP A 266 -19.37 -4.40 -0.79
C TRP A 266 -20.51 -4.23 -1.79
N TYR A 267 -20.71 -5.16 -2.73
CA TYR A 267 -21.85 -5.12 -3.65
C TYR A 267 -23.20 -5.24 -2.94
N LYS A 268 -23.31 -6.01 -1.84
CA LYS A 268 -24.53 -6.04 -1.02
C LYS A 268 -24.81 -4.69 -0.37
N LEU A 269 -23.79 -4.00 0.14
CA LEU A 269 -23.92 -2.65 0.69
C LEU A 269 -24.34 -1.64 -0.39
N LEU A 270 -23.73 -1.69 -1.57
CA LEU A 270 -24.13 -0.87 -2.72
C LEU A 270 -25.59 -1.11 -3.13
N ASN A 271 -26.03 -2.38 -3.18
CA ASN A 271 -27.42 -2.74 -3.47
C ASN A 271 -28.41 -2.23 -2.42
N CYS A 272 -27.96 -2.01 -1.18
CA CYS A 272 -28.73 -1.36 -0.12
C CYS A 272 -28.70 0.18 -0.21
N GLY A 273 -28.06 0.76 -1.24
CA GLY A 273 -27.91 2.20 -1.40
C GLY A 273 -26.81 2.83 -0.55
N ILE A 274 -25.97 2.01 0.10
CA ILE A 274 -24.84 2.46 0.91
C ILE A 274 -23.61 2.54 0.01
N GLY A 275 -23.28 3.74 -0.45
CA GLY A 275 -22.09 4.00 -1.26
C GLY A 275 -20.85 4.08 -0.38
N LEU A 276 -19.88 3.19 -0.59
CA LEU A 276 -18.60 3.20 0.12
C LEU A 276 -17.43 3.28 -0.87
N PRO A 277 -16.57 4.31 -0.77
CA PRO A 277 -15.34 4.40 -1.54
C PRO A 277 -14.47 3.15 -1.46
N ALA A 278 -13.90 2.77 -2.60
CA ALA A 278 -12.95 1.68 -2.66
C ALA A 278 -11.59 2.13 -2.11
N SER A 279 -11.00 1.30 -1.25
CA SER A 279 -9.62 1.40 -0.76
C SER A 279 -8.93 0.04 -0.84
N THR A 280 -7.63 0.00 -0.57
CA THR A 280 -6.87 -1.24 -0.38
C THR A 280 -5.58 -0.97 0.38
N GLY A 281 -5.12 -1.98 1.09
CA GLY A 281 -3.75 -2.07 1.55
C GLY A 281 -3.28 -3.52 1.55
N SER A 282 -2.02 -3.71 1.90
CA SER A 282 -1.37 -5.03 1.84
C SER A 282 -1.44 -5.81 3.15
N ASP A 283 -1.91 -5.17 4.24
CA ASP A 283 -1.96 -5.65 5.63
C ASP A 283 -0.55 -5.82 6.23
N TRP A 284 0.31 -6.64 5.61
CA TRP A 284 1.66 -6.94 6.10
C TRP A 284 2.73 -6.58 5.09
N TYR A 285 3.59 -5.62 5.46
CA TYR A 285 4.59 -5.03 4.55
C TYR A 285 3.96 -4.55 3.24
N VAL A 286 4.73 -3.98 2.31
CA VAL A 286 4.27 -3.88 0.91
C VAL A 286 4.58 -5.21 0.20
N CYS A 287 3.79 -6.24 0.51
CA CYS A 287 3.94 -7.61 -0.02
C CYS A 287 3.38 -7.82 -1.43
N SER A 288 2.57 -6.89 -1.92
CA SER A 288 1.96 -6.91 -3.25
C SER A 288 2.00 -5.52 -3.89
N ASN A 289 1.54 -5.44 -5.13
CA ASN A 289 1.40 -4.17 -5.83
C ASN A 289 0.04 -3.49 -5.59
N ASN A 290 -0.78 -4.02 -4.66
CA ASN A 290 -2.10 -3.49 -4.33
C ASN A 290 -1.96 -2.02 -3.91
N ARG A 291 -2.76 -1.17 -4.55
CA ARG A 291 -2.80 0.27 -4.27
C ARG A 291 -4.15 0.84 -4.62
N VAL A 292 -4.53 1.86 -3.86
CA VAL A 292 -5.64 2.74 -4.19
C VAL A 292 -5.07 3.98 -4.84
N TYR A 293 -5.58 4.35 -6.01
CA TYR A 293 -5.35 5.68 -6.57
C TYR A 293 -6.48 6.58 -6.15
N VAL A 294 -6.13 7.77 -5.70
CA VAL A 294 -7.09 8.79 -5.27
C VAL A 294 -6.89 10.07 -6.06
N GLN A 295 -7.99 10.63 -6.57
CA GLN A 295 -7.94 11.89 -7.28
C GLN A 295 -8.11 13.08 -6.34
N THR A 296 -7.17 14.03 -6.42
CA THR A 296 -7.33 15.33 -5.75
C THR A 296 -7.92 16.36 -6.71
N GLU A 297 -8.79 17.22 -6.19
CA GLU A 297 -9.28 18.39 -6.95
C GLU A 297 -8.22 19.49 -7.02
N ASP A 298 -7.41 19.62 -5.98
CA ASP A 298 -6.34 20.62 -5.86
C ASP A 298 -4.95 19.97 -5.89
N GLN A 299 -3.93 20.74 -5.51
CA GLN A 299 -2.56 20.26 -5.36
C GLN A 299 -2.48 19.06 -4.41
N PHE A 300 -1.49 18.21 -4.61
CA PHE A 300 -1.26 17.07 -3.72
C PHE A 300 -0.91 17.55 -2.32
N THR A 301 -1.73 17.14 -1.35
CA THR A 301 -1.45 17.19 0.08
C THR A 301 -2.08 15.95 0.71
N TYR A 302 -1.65 15.57 1.90
CA TYR A 302 -2.28 14.45 2.59
C TYR A 302 -3.78 14.70 2.81
N GLN A 303 -4.15 15.92 3.23
CA GLN A 303 -5.55 16.32 3.44
C GLN A 303 -6.38 16.22 2.16
N ASN A 304 -5.90 16.76 1.03
CA ASN A 304 -6.62 16.69 -0.25
C ASN A 304 -6.75 15.24 -0.75
N TRP A 305 -5.76 14.39 -0.44
CA TRP A 305 -5.81 12.96 -0.73
C TRP A 305 -6.90 12.27 0.10
N LEU A 306 -7.00 12.54 1.40
CA LEU A 306 -8.06 12.01 2.25
C LEU A 306 -9.45 12.47 1.80
N GLU A 307 -9.59 13.73 1.41
CA GLU A 307 -10.85 14.27 0.87
C GLU A 307 -11.23 13.60 -0.45
N GLY A 308 -10.26 13.32 -1.33
CA GLY A 308 -10.49 12.53 -2.54
C GLY A 308 -10.96 11.10 -2.25
N LEU A 309 -10.41 10.47 -1.21
CA LEU A 309 -10.78 9.13 -0.78
C LEU A 309 -12.21 9.13 -0.26
N GLN A 310 -12.55 10.07 0.64
CA GLN A 310 -13.91 10.24 1.19
C GLN A 310 -14.94 10.58 0.11
N ALA A 311 -14.55 11.36 -0.90
CA ALA A 311 -15.41 11.69 -2.04
C ALA A 311 -15.62 10.50 -3.01
N GLY A 312 -14.94 9.37 -2.78
CA GLY A 312 -15.06 8.19 -3.62
C GLY A 312 -14.35 8.31 -4.96
N ARG A 313 -13.52 9.34 -5.19
CA ARG A 313 -12.74 9.51 -6.43
C ARG A 313 -11.55 8.56 -6.43
N THR A 314 -11.84 7.27 -6.42
CA THR A 314 -10.87 6.22 -6.23
C THR A 314 -11.02 5.10 -7.24
N PHE A 315 -9.90 4.43 -7.49
CA PHE A 315 -9.90 3.09 -8.06
C PHE A 315 -8.76 2.30 -7.42
N ILE A 316 -8.90 0.98 -7.38
CA ILE A 316 -7.88 0.07 -6.86
C ILE A 316 -7.31 -0.79 -7.98
N THR A 317 -6.02 -1.10 -7.89
CA THR A 317 -5.34 -1.98 -8.84
C THR A 317 -4.13 -2.66 -8.20
N ASN A 318 -3.66 -3.74 -8.80
CA ASN A 318 -2.35 -4.35 -8.55
C ASN A 318 -1.47 -4.40 -9.81
N GLY A 319 -1.85 -3.66 -10.85
CA GLY A 319 -1.19 -3.63 -12.14
C GLY A 319 -1.54 -2.32 -12.87
N PRO A 320 -1.75 -2.37 -14.20
CA PRO A 320 -2.11 -1.18 -14.98
C PRO A 320 -3.43 -0.53 -14.54
N ALA A 321 -3.63 0.73 -14.94
CA ALA A 321 -4.88 1.45 -14.72
C ALA A 321 -5.84 1.19 -15.89
N LEU A 322 -7.11 0.91 -15.56
CA LEU A 322 -8.20 0.84 -16.52
C LEU A 322 -9.13 2.02 -16.25
N TRP A 323 -9.35 2.88 -17.24
CA TRP A 323 -10.26 3.99 -17.11
C TRP A 323 -11.65 3.61 -17.61
N LEU A 324 -12.66 3.79 -16.77
CA LEU A 324 -14.06 3.74 -17.15
C LEU A 324 -14.66 5.14 -16.99
N ASP A 325 -15.13 5.69 -18.10
CA ASP A 325 -15.89 6.93 -18.13
C ASP A 325 -17.32 6.62 -18.61
N ILE A 326 -18.30 7.09 -17.84
CA ILE A 326 -19.72 6.96 -18.18
C ILE A 326 -20.30 8.37 -18.33
N ASP A 327 -20.64 8.77 -19.56
CA ASP A 327 -21.17 10.11 -19.87
C ASP A 327 -20.34 11.27 -19.26
N GLY A 328 -19.00 11.16 -19.27
CA GLY A 328 -18.08 12.17 -18.72
C GLY A 328 -17.84 12.05 -17.21
N GLN A 329 -18.38 11.03 -16.56
CA GLN A 329 -18.21 10.75 -15.14
C GLN A 329 -17.18 9.64 -14.93
N GLY A 330 -16.17 9.92 -14.10
CA GLY A 330 -15.07 9.00 -13.81
C GLY A 330 -15.37 7.98 -12.69
N PRO A 331 -14.36 7.20 -12.29
CA PRO A 331 -14.46 6.22 -11.21
C PRO A 331 -15.03 6.83 -9.92
N GLY A 332 -15.96 6.10 -9.30
CA GLY A 332 -16.63 6.52 -8.06
C GLY A 332 -17.88 7.38 -8.21
N ALA A 333 -18.13 7.93 -9.40
CA ALA A 333 -19.32 8.75 -9.62
C ALA A 333 -20.62 7.94 -9.54
N ARG A 334 -21.66 8.54 -8.94
CA ARG A 334 -23.02 8.00 -8.92
C ARG A 334 -23.83 8.60 -10.06
N ILE A 335 -24.42 7.73 -10.88
CA ILE A 335 -25.18 8.14 -12.08
C ILE A 335 -26.61 7.68 -11.94
N GLU A 336 -27.55 8.62 -11.98
CA GLU A 336 -28.98 8.33 -12.03
C GLU A 336 -29.47 8.38 -13.47
N THR A 337 -29.92 7.24 -13.99
CA THR A 337 -30.41 7.13 -15.37
C THR A 337 -31.58 6.17 -15.48
N ARG A 338 -32.48 6.44 -16.44
CA ARG A 338 -33.56 5.53 -16.87
C ARG A 338 -33.35 5.04 -18.31
N GLY A 339 -32.23 5.42 -18.93
CA GLY A 339 -31.93 5.20 -20.34
C GLY A 339 -30.58 4.56 -20.56
N LYS A 340 -30.15 4.52 -21.83
CA LYS A 340 -28.80 4.07 -22.19
C LYS A 340 -27.78 5.14 -21.79
N VAL A 341 -26.62 4.70 -21.32
CA VAL A 341 -25.45 5.53 -21.04
C VAL A 341 -24.34 5.19 -22.04
N SER A 342 -23.45 6.15 -22.33
CA SER A 342 -22.25 5.90 -23.11
C SER A 342 -21.11 5.50 -22.18
N ALA A 343 -20.50 4.33 -22.43
CA ALA A 343 -19.33 3.87 -21.71
C ALA A 343 -18.09 3.98 -22.60
N LYS A 344 -17.05 4.64 -22.10
CA LYS A 344 -15.72 4.68 -22.70
C LYS A 344 -14.75 3.95 -21.78
N VAL A 345 -14.07 2.95 -22.33
CA VAL A 345 -13.04 2.18 -21.62
C VAL A 345 -11.71 2.44 -22.28
N GLU A 346 -10.73 2.91 -21.49
CA GLU A 346 -9.37 3.15 -21.96
C GLU A 346 -8.39 2.36 -21.10
N TRP A 347 -7.42 1.74 -21.76
CA TRP A 347 -6.20 1.34 -21.09
C TRP A 347 -5.32 2.58 -21.02
N ARG A 348 -5.04 3.02 -19.80
CA ARG A 348 -4.15 4.14 -19.56
C ARG A 348 -2.84 3.59 -19.10
#